data_AF-A0A7S3NHG8-F1
#
_entry.id   AF-A0A7S3NHG8-F1
#
_cell.length_a   1.000
_cell.length_b   1.000
_cell.length_c   1.000
_cell.angle_alpha   90.00
_cell.angle_beta   90.00
_cell.angle_gamma   90.00
#
_symmetry.space_group_name_H-M   'P 1'
#
loop_
_entity.id
_entity.type
_entity.pdbx_description
1 polymer ?
#
loop_
_entity_poly.entity_id
_entity_poly.type
_entity_poly.pdbx_seq_one_letter_code
_entity_poly.pdbx_strand_id
1 'polypeptide(L)'
;MGQRRVLEVLIPARFVLTVGHLVAMLMIAYTKRENLFAGLPVDPSNTRLDKAKKEFEIAYILSLICFAFDLFGIFFGTSIFFVKMNLLQIICHFTGGVMVSLMIEQAWQYQYIW
;
A
#
# COMPACT_ATOMS: atom_id res chain seq x y z
N MET A 1 11.26 32.07 4.21
CA MET A 1 10.19 31.75 5.20
C MET A 1 9.11 30.82 4.66
N GLY A 2 8.62 30.95 3.41
CA GLY A 2 7.53 30.11 2.87
C GLY A 2 7.81 28.60 2.82
N GLN A 3 9.00 28.17 2.40
CA GLN A 3 9.32 26.75 2.25
C GLN A 3 9.38 25.98 3.57
N ARG A 4 9.79 26.62 4.66
CA ARG A 4 9.83 26.01 6.00
C ARG A 4 8.42 25.66 6.49
N ARG A 5 7.47 26.59 6.32
CA ARG A 5 6.05 26.39 6.65
C ARG A 5 5.41 25.27 5.83
N VAL A 6 5.78 25.15 4.55
CA VAL A 6 5.29 24.04 3.70
C VAL A 6 5.79 22.70 4.20
N LEU A 7 7.08 22.58 4.55
CA LEU A 7 7.65 21.36 5.11
C LEU A 7 7.01 20.99 6.46
N GLU A 8 6.72 21.96 7.32
CA GLU A 8 6.03 21.72 8.61
C GLU A 8 4.68 21.01 8.45
N VAL A 9 4.02 21.14 7.29
CA VAL A 9 2.76 20.44 6.97
C VAL A 9 2.99 19.14 6.20
N LEU A 10 3.87 19.16 5.20
CA LEU A 10 4.09 17.99 4.33
C LEU A 10 4.70 16.80 5.07
N ILE A 11 5.62 17.06 6.02
CA ILE A 11 6.31 16.01 6.76
C ILE A 11 5.33 15.16 7.60
N PRO A 12 4.51 15.76 8.50
CA PRO A 12 3.54 14.97 9.27
C PRO A 12 2.45 14.37 8.37
N ALA A 13 1.99 15.08 7.33
CA ALA A 13 0.98 14.55 6.41
C ALA A 13 1.48 13.29 5.68
N ARG A 14 2.72 13.31 5.20
CA ARG A 14 3.33 12.13 4.58
C ARG A 14 3.44 10.98 5.56
N PHE A 15 3.95 11.23 6.77
CA PHE A 15 4.08 10.17 7.77
C PHE A 15 2.74 9.48 8.07
N VAL A 16 1.69 10.26 8.33
CA VAL A 16 0.36 9.72 8.64
C VAL A 16 -0.20 8.90 7.47
N LEU A 17 -0.05 9.38 6.23
CA LEU A 17 -0.54 8.65 5.06
C LEU A 17 0.29 7.39 4.77
N THR A 18 1.61 7.43 4.90
CA THR A 18 2.47 6.24 4.75
C THR A 18 2.09 5.18 5.78
N VAL A 19 1.95 5.55 7.06
CA VAL A 19 1.55 4.60 8.12
C VAL A 19 0.11 4.11 7.94
N GLY A 20 -0.82 4.99 7.58
CA GLY A 20 -2.21 4.61 7.31
C GLY A 20 -2.34 3.63 6.16
N HIS A 21 -1.64 3.88 5.06
CA HIS A 21 -1.59 2.96 3.93
C HIS A 21 -0.91 1.63 4.31
N LEU A 22 0.16 1.66 5.12
CA LEU A 22 0.78 0.44 5.65
C LEU A 22 -0.21 -0.38 6.49
N VAL A 23 -0.99 0.25 7.36
CA VAL A 23 -2.02 -0.43 8.15
C VAL A 23 -3.06 -1.07 7.24
N ALA A 24 -3.57 -0.35 6.23
CA ALA A 24 -4.49 -0.92 5.25
C ALA A 24 -3.88 -2.14 4.54
N MET A 25 -2.60 -2.06 4.14
CA MET A 25 -1.88 -3.19 3.56
C MET A 25 -1.74 -4.35 4.52
N LEU A 26 -1.41 -4.15 5.79
CA LEU A 26 -1.38 -5.22 6.79
C LEU A 26 -2.76 -5.88 6.96
N MET A 27 -3.84 -5.09 6.87
CA MET A 27 -5.21 -5.58 6.97
C MET A 27 -5.62 -6.45 5.77
N ILE A 28 -5.10 -6.19 4.56
CA ILE A 28 -5.45 -6.98 3.36
C ILE A 28 -5.03 -8.45 3.47
N ALA A 29 -4.04 -8.76 4.31
CA ALA A 29 -3.63 -10.13 4.58
C ALA A 29 -4.76 -10.95 5.23
N TYR A 30 -5.65 -10.30 5.98
CA TYR A 30 -6.81 -10.94 6.63
C TYR A 30 -7.99 -11.17 5.67
N THR A 31 -8.06 -10.42 4.56
CA THR A 31 -9.10 -10.61 3.51
C THR A 31 -8.59 -11.36 2.28
N LYS A 32 -7.36 -11.86 2.33
CA LYS A 32 -6.69 -12.57 1.23
C LYS A 32 -7.59 -13.64 0.60
N ARG A 33 -8.30 -14.42 1.42
CA ARG A 33 -9.13 -15.52 0.93
C ARG A 33 -10.26 -14.97 0.06
N GLU A 34 -10.99 -13.99 0.57
CA GLU A 34 -12.10 -13.32 -0.09
C GLU A 34 -11.63 -12.70 -1.41
N ASN A 35 -10.50 -11.98 -1.39
CA ASN A 35 -9.93 -11.36 -2.59
C ASN A 35 -9.49 -12.41 -3.64
N LEU A 36 -8.95 -13.55 -3.22
CA LEU A 36 -8.58 -14.64 -4.14
C LEU A 36 -9.82 -15.24 -4.82
N PHE A 37 -10.86 -15.55 -4.04
CA PHE A 37 -12.09 -16.15 -4.59
C PHE A 37 -12.92 -15.16 -5.41
N ALA A 38 -12.80 -13.85 -5.18
CA ALA A 38 -13.40 -12.84 -6.05
C ALA A 38 -12.78 -12.81 -7.47
N GLY A 39 -11.50 -13.19 -7.60
CA GLY A 39 -10.77 -13.23 -8.88
C GLY A 39 -10.71 -14.62 -9.53
N LEU A 40 -11.27 -15.65 -8.91
CA LEU A 40 -11.22 -17.04 -9.35
C LEU A 40 -12.62 -17.57 -9.70
N PRO A 41 -12.72 -18.63 -10.53
CA PRO A 41 -13.99 -19.33 -10.75
C PRO A 41 -14.48 -20.00 -9.45
N VAL A 42 -15.77 -20.35 -9.39
CA VAL A 42 -16.45 -20.92 -8.20
C VAL A 42 -15.78 -22.19 -7.66
N ASP A 43 -15.20 -23.01 -8.54
CA ASP A 43 -14.45 -24.21 -8.19
C ASP A 43 -13.10 -24.23 -8.94
N PRO A 44 -12.09 -23.49 -8.47
CA PRO A 44 -10.81 -23.42 -9.13
C PRO A 44 -10.01 -24.70 -8.87
N SER A 45 -9.33 -25.20 -9.90
CA SER A 45 -8.36 -26.28 -9.70
C SER A 45 -7.27 -25.86 -8.70
N ASN A 46 -6.74 -26.83 -7.94
CA ASN A 46 -5.69 -26.58 -6.94
C ASN A 46 -4.51 -25.81 -7.52
N THR A 47 -4.06 -26.16 -8.73
CA THR A 47 -2.97 -25.46 -9.42
C THR A 47 -3.27 -23.97 -9.67
N ARG A 48 -4.52 -23.62 -9.99
CA ARG A 48 -4.92 -22.22 -10.23
C ARG A 48 -5.00 -21.44 -8.92
N LEU A 49 -5.54 -22.06 -7.88
CA LEU A 49 -5.60 -21.47 -6.54
C LEU A 49 -4.20 -21.21 -5.97
N ASP A 50 -3.29 -22.16 -6.11
CA ASP A 50 -1.91 -22.02 -5.60
C ASP A 50 -1.13 -20.96 -6.38
N LYS A 51 -1.35 -20.85 -7.69
CA LYS A 51 -0.78 -19.76 -8.50
C LYS A 51 -1.27 -18.39 -8.02
N ALA A 52 -2.57 -18.24 -7.81
CA ALA A 52 -3.16 -16.98 -7.33
C ALA A 52 -2.67 -16.59 -5.93
N LYS A 53 -2.59 -17.57 -5.00
CA LYS A 53 -2.00 -17.36 -3.67
C LYS A 53 -0.57 -16.85 -3.75
N LYS A 54 0.26 -17.50 -4.58
CA LYS A 54 1.66 -17.13 -4.76
C LYS A 54 1.80 -15.73 -5.36
N GLU A 55 0.97 -15.40 -6.35
CA GLU A 55 0.96 -14.06 -6.96
C GLU A 55 0.62 -12.97 -5.94
N PHE A 56 -0.45 -13.16 -5.16
CA PHE A 56 -0.83 -12.24 -4.08
C PHE A 56 0.30 -12.10 -3.04
N GLU A 57 0.91 -13.20 -2.61
CA GLU A 57 2.00 -13.18 -1.64
C GLU A 57 3.23 -12.43 -2.15
N ILE A 58 3.60 -12.62 -3.42
CA ILE A 58 4.72 -11.90 -4.03
C ILE A 58 4.45 -10.39 -4.03
N ALA A 59 3.27 -9.97 -4.51
CA ALA A 59 2.90 -8.57 -4.54
C ALA A 59 2.88 -7.97 -3.13
N TYR A 60 2.23 -8.65 -2.18
CA TYR A 60 2.15 -8.24 -0.79
C TYR A 60 3.53 -8.06 -0.14
N ILE A 61 4.43 -9.03 -0.30
CA ILE A 61 5.79 -8.95 0.24
C ILE A 61 6.57 -7.80 -0.40
N LEU A 62 6.45 -7.62 -1.72
CA LEU A 62 7.11 -6.53 -2.42
C LEU A 62 6.61 -5.17 -1.90
N SER A 63 5.30 -5.01 -1.72
CA SER A 63 4.72 -3.80 -1.13
C SER A 63 5.28 -3.54 0.26
N LEU A 64 5.36 -4.54 1.14
CA LEU A 64 5.95 -4.39 2.48
C LEU A 64 7.42 -3.97 2.44
N ILE A 65 8.20 -4.52 1.50
CA ILE A 65 9.59 -4.09 1.28
C ILE A 65 9.63 -2.62 0.85
N CYS A 66 8.78 -2.19 -0.08
CA CYS A 66 8.67 -0.80 -0.50
C CYS A 66 8.31 0.13 0.68
N PHE A 67 7.38 -0.27 1.56
CA PHE A 67 7.08 0.48 2.79
C PHE A 67 8.29 0.58 3.72
N ALA A 68 9.05 -0.50 3.89
CA ALA A 68 10.25 -0.48 4.71
C ALA A 68 11.28 0.54 4.17
N PHE A 69 11.49 0.58 2.85
CA PHE A 69 12.35 1.58 2.22
C PHE A 69 11.81 3.01 2.38
N ASP A 70 10.51 3.24 2.20
CA ASP A 70 9.94 4.58 2.34
C ASP A 70 10.00 5.09 3.78
N LEU A 71 9.64 4.24 4.76
CA LEU A 71 9.75 4.56 6.18
C LEU A 71 11.20 4.81 6.61
N PHE A 72 12.15 4.02 6.10
CA PHE A 72 13.58 4.32 6.29
C PHE A 72 13.94 5.70 5.73
N GLY A 73 13.46 6.03 4.53
CA GLY A 73 13.65 7.35 3.93
C GLY A 73 13.02 8.51 4.72
N ILE A 74 11.99 8.23 5.51
CA ILE A 74 11.38 9.17 6.45
C ILE A 74 12.23 9.29 7.72
N PHE A 75 12.52 8.19 8.41
CA PHE A 75 13.24 8.23 9.70
C PHE A 75 14.68 8.75 9.58
N PHE A 76 15.37 8.48 8.48
CA PHE A 76 16.73 8.96 8.24
C PHE A 76 16.78 10.31 7.50
N GLY A 77 15.62 10.89 7.18
CA GLY A 77 15.50 12.23 6.59
C GLY A 77 16.00 12.35 5.14
N THR A 78 16.32 11.25 4.45
CA THR A 78 16.91 11.29 3.09
C THR A 78 15.96 11.82 2.03
N SER A 79 14.65 11.66 2.23
CA SER A 79 13.62 12.07 1.26
C SER A 79 12.75 13.25 1.72
N ILE A 80 12.78 13.57 3.02
CA ILE A 80 11.87 14.52 3.68
C ILE A 80 12.14 15.97 3.29
N PHE A 81 13.36 16.33 2.89
CA PHE A 81 13.69 17.73 2.57
C PHE A 81 13.26 18.16 1.16
N PHE A 82 12.80 17.23 0.31
CA PHE A 82 12.36 17.52 -1.05
C PHE A 82 10.84 17.69 -1.13
N VAL A 83 10.38 18.95 -1.23
CA VAL A 83 8.94 19.31 -1.27
C VAL A 83 8.17 18.52 -2.34
N LYS A 84 8.69 18.47 -3.58
CA LYS A 84 8.03 17.76 -4.69
C LYS A 84 7.88 16.24 -4.42
N MET A 85 8.91 15.63 -3.82
CA MET A 85 8.89 14.20 -3.50
C MET A 85 7.91 13.90 -2.37
N ASN A 86 7.83 14.75 -1.33
CA ASN A 86 6.81 14.58 -0.31
C ASN A 86 5.39 14.69 -0.87
N LEU A 87 5.14 15.65 -1.77
CA LEU A 87 3.82 15.81 -2.37
C LEU A 87 3.43 14.57 -3.21
N LEU A 88 4.36 14.06 -4.02
CA LEU A 88 4.13 12.83 -4.79
C LEU A 88 3.84 11.65 -3.86
N GLN A 89 4.65 11.45 -2.84
CA GLN A 89 4.45 10.36 -1.86
C GLN A 89 3.12 10.47 -1.13
N ILE A 90 2.71 11.69 -0.75
CA ILE A 90 1.40 11.95 -0.14
C ILE A 90 0.27 11.49 -1.07
N ILE A 91 0.31 11.89 -2.35
CA ILE A 91 -0.72 11.52 -3.32
C ILE A 91 -0.75 10.00 -3.53
N CYS A 92 0.42 9.37 -3.67
CA CYS A 92 0.53 7.92 -3.85
C CYS A 92 0.03 7.15 -2.64
N HIS A 93 0.43 7.51 -1.42
CA HIS A 93 -0.02 6.83 -0.20
C HIS A 93 -1.49 7.07 0.10
N PHE A 94 -2.01 8.26 -0.17
CA PHE A 94 -3.45 8.52 -0.08
C PHE A 94 -4.23 7.64 -1.05
N THR A 95 -3.85 7.64 -2.32
CA THR A 95 -4.56 6.88 -3.37
C THR A 95 -4.46 5.38 -3.10
N GLY A 96 -3.26 4.87 -2.82
CA GLY A 96 -3.04 3.46 -2.51
C GLY A 96 -3.79 3.04 -1.24
N GLY A 97 -3.74 3.85 -0.17
CA GLY A 97 -4.49 3.59 1.06
C GLY A 97 -5.98 3.50 0.83
N VAL A 98 -6.56 4.41 0.03
CA VAL A 98 -7.98 4.35 -0.36
C VAL A 98 -8.27 3.09 -1.19
N MET A 99 -7.45 2.79 -2.21
CA MET A 99 -7.66 1.62 -3.06
C MET A 99 -7.61 0.30 -2.29
N VAL A 100 -6.61 0.12 -1.42
CA VAL A 100 -6.49 -1.07 -0.57
C VAL A 100 -7.67 -1.16 0.41
N SER A 101 -8.11 -0.04 0.98
CA SER A 101 -9.29 -0.01 1.85
C SER A 101 -10.57 -0.44 1.10
N LEU A 102 -10.76 0.02 -0.14
CA LEU A 102 -11.88 -0.39 -0.99
C LEU A 102 -11.78 -1.86 -1.38
N MET A 103 -10.58 -2.35 -1.68
CA MET A 103 -10.35 -3.76 -1.98
C MET A 103 -10.71 -4.67 -0.79
N ILE A 104 -10.45 -4.22 0.43
CA ILE A 104 -10.86 -4.90 1.68
C ILE A 104 -12.39 -4.84 1.83
N GLU A 105 -13.00 -3.65 1.71
CA GLU A 105 -14.43 -3.43 1.94
C GLU A 105 -15.32 -4.18 0.94
N GLN A 106 -14.93 -4.16 -0.34
CA GLN A 106 -15.74 -4.65 -1.45
C GLN A 106 -15.29 -6.02 -1.97
N ALA A 107 -14.32 -6.65 -1.29
CA ALA A 107 -13.72 -7.91 -1.69
C ALA A 107 -13.31 -7.92 -3.17
N TRP A 108 -12.56 -6.90 -3.63
CA TRP A 108 -12.09 -6.86 -5.01
C TRP A 108 -11.14 -8.02 -5.32
N GLN A 109 -10.96 -8.29 -6.61
CA GLN A 109 -10.10 -9.38 -7.07
C GLN A 109 -8.65 -9.16 -6.62
N TYR A 110 -7.96 -10.25 -6.26
CA TYR A 110 -6.61 -10.21 -5.71
C TYR A 110 -5.57 -9.51 -6.60
N GLN A 111 -5.80 -9.44 -7.92
CA GLN A 111 -4.88 -8.84 -8.89
C GLN A 111 -4.73 -7.32 -8.72
N TYR A 112 -5.69 -6.65 -8.06
CA TYR A 112 -5.64 -5.19 -7.82
C TYR A 112 -4.63 -4.78 -6.74
N ILE A 113 -3.96 -5.73 -6.08
CA ILE A 113 -2.93 -5.42 -5.08
C ILE A 113 -1.60 -4.94 -5.69
N TRP A 114 -1.38 -5.14 -6.99
CA TRP A 114 -0.22 -4.64 -7.73
C TRP A 114 -0.27 -3.13 -7.93
#